data_AF-A0A9C7PYB4-F1
#
_entry.id   AF-A0A9C7PYB4-F1
#
_cell.length_a   1.000
_cell.length_b   1.000
_cell.length_c   1.000
_cell.angle_alpha   90.00
_cell.angle_beta   90.00
_cell.angle_gamma   90.00
#
_symmetry.space_group_name_H-M   'P 1'
#
loop_
_entity.id
_entity.type
_entity.pdbx_description
1 polymer ?
#
loop_
_entity_poly.entity_id
_entity_poly.type
_entity_poly.pdbx_seq_one_letter_code
_entity_poly.pdbx_strand_id
1 'polypeptide(L)'
;MPQQRLKRASEEPQSTDQQVGPYQELSESFVNIPLSSQQPQDSRSPFVLEDEELFSSALRRQTEKECSSESQVDNLWEMLGSSDGSGVSKDDIRMLLHIYDGDVDRVASCLLEQDFSSLQLVKDFQLAQTLQEEEQRSSTHIQQDDDTITDSGTPLPASSRERFIHSVKEILIPQLANELVGMRFPDIENDGQKYEYHLRNLSLELLNIPIGRVQVTMTHPDIHVDCEDVELKISIGHWEYCRKGTLSFQDDGQAVCILSGIHVGLIIRSYLEQEQELPHLGVRKCTVSVGELHFRFTGTKASWLYNLLSSLFQSQLKKNVEAVLQTTVSSAVSSQLNQWTQWIFAAP
;
A
#
# COMPACT_ATOMS: atom_id res chain seq x y z
N MET A 1 79.57 -40.11 5.50
CA MET A 1 78.45 -39.16 5.60
C MET A 1 77.99 -38.82 4.19
N PRO A 2 76.95 -39.47 3.64
CA PRO A 2 76.47 -39.19 2.28
C PRO A 2 75.39 -38.10 2.30
N GLN A 3 75.49 -37.13 1.40
CA GLN A 3 74.51 -36.08 1.17
C GLN A 3 73.38 -36.61 0.26
N GLN A 4 72.14 -36.57 0.75
CA GLN A 4 70.94 -36.86 -0.04
C GLN A 4 70.45 -35.60 -0.76
N ARG A 5 70.35 -35.69 -2.09
CA ARG A 5 69.73 -34.72 -3.00
C ARG A 5 68.22 -34.97 -3.02
N LEU A 6 67.41 -34.03 -2.55
CA LEU A 6 65.96 -34.00 -2.79
C LEU A 6 65.66 -33.48 -4.19
N LYS A 7 64.95 -34.28 -5.00
CA LYS A 7 64.33 -33.87 -6.27
C LYS A 7 62.97 -33.22 -5.97
N ARG A 8 62.76 -31.99 -6.46
CA ARG A 8 61.43 -31.35 -6.60
C ARG A 8 60.73 -31.93 -7.83
N ALA A 9 59.49 -32.38 -7.66
CA ALA A 9 58.53 -32.57 -8.73
C ALA A 9 57.71 -31.29 -8.89
N SER A 10 57.54 -30.86 -10.13
CA SER A 10 56.76 -29.70 -10.56
C SER A 10 55.50 -30.25 -11.19
N GLU A 11 54.33 -29.95 -10.63
CA GLU A 11 53.03 -30.27 -11.22
C GLU A 11 52.45 -29.00 -11.87
N GLU A 12 52.18 -29.07 -13.16
CA GLU A 12 51.44 -28.08 -13.93
C GLU A 12 49.94 -28.19 -13.63
N PRO A 13 49.20 -27.08 -13.47
CA PRO A 13 47.74 -27.12 -13.42
C PRO A 13 47.15 -27.14 -14.84
N GLN A 14 46.32 -28.16 -15.11
CA GLN A 14 45.49 -28.25 -16.31
C GLN A 14 44.33 -27.23 -16.24
N SER A 15 44.18 -26.48 -17.33
CA SER A 15 43.07 -25.56 -17.60
C SER A 15 41.82 -26.34 -18.00
N THR A 16 40.73 -26.17 -17.25
CA THR A 16 39.41 -26.71 -17.59
C THR A 16 38.52 -25.57 -18.08
N ASP A 17 38.41 -25.43 -19.41
CA ASP A 17 37.39 -24.59 -20.05
C ASP A 17 36.01 -25.20 -19.79
N GLN A 18 35.20 -24.54 -18.96
CA GLN A 18 33.78 -24.83 -18.81
C GLN A 18 32.97 -23.93 -19.73
N GLN A 19 32.32 -24.56 -20.72
CA GLN A 19 31.31 -23.95 -21.59
C GLN A 19 30.11 -23.46 -20.77
N VAL A 20 29.80 -22.18 -20.90
CA VAL A 20 28.59 -21.54 -20.40
C VAL A 20 27.44 -21.89 -21.37
N GLY A 21 26.43 -22.62 -20.88
CA GLY A 21 25.21 -22.93 -21.61
C GLY A 21 24.23 -21.73 -21.65
N PRO A 22 23.26 -21.74 -22.58
CA PRO A 22 22.33 -20.63 -22.76
C PRO A 22 21.31 -20.55 -21.62
N TYR A 23 21.07 -19.34 -21.13
CA TYR A 23 20.05 -19.01 -20.15
C TYR A 23 18.65 -19.35 -20.67
N GLN A 24 17.92 -20.15 -19.90
CA GLN A 24 16.50 -20.43 -20.10
C GLN A 24 15.69 -19.23 -19.57
N GLU A 25 14.80 -18.69 -20.40
CA GLU A 25 13.83 -17.66 -20.01
C GLU A 25 12.95 -18.18 -18.86
N LEU A 26 13.03 -17.52 -17.71
CA LEU A 26 12.19 -17.80 -16.55
C LEU A 26 10.80 -17.23 -16.82
N SER A 27 9.84 -18.14 -17.01
CA SER A 27 8.41 -17.87 -16.96
C SER A 27 8.03 -17.21 -15.63
N GLU A 28 7.19 -16.17 -15.68
CA GLU A 28 6.63 -15.43 -14.54
C GLU A 28 6.12 -16.39 -13.45
N SER A 29 6.91 -16.57 -12.39
CA SER A 29 6.56 -17.37 -11.24
C SER A 29 5.82 -16.50 -10.22
N PHE A 30 4.56 -16.84 -9.97
CA PHE A 30 3.77 -16.27 -8.89
C PHE A 30 4.00 -17.07 -7.61
N VAL A 31 4.36 -16.41 -6.52
CA VAL A 31 4.33 -17.00 -5.18
C VAL A 31 2.94 -16.78 -4.60
N ASN A 32 2.01 -17.64 -4.98
CA ASN A 32 0.74 -17.77 -4.26
C ASN A 32 0.99 -18.69 -3.07
N ILE A 33 0.90 -18.16 -1.85
CA ILE A 33 0.91 -18.96 -0.62
C ILE A 33 -0.55 -19.13 -0.19
N PRO A 34 -1.25 -20.21 -0.60
CA PRO A 34 -2.60 -20.47 -0.12
C PRO A 34 -2.55 -20.86 1.36
N LEU A 35 -3.25 -20.09 2.20
CA LEU A 35 -3.57 -20.51 3.56
C LEU A 35 -4.50 -21.73 3.49
N SER A 36 -4.05 -22.86 4.02
CA SER A 36 -4.88 -24.06 4.18
C SER A 36 -5.96 -23.80 5.24
N SER A 37 -7.15 -23.37 4.83
CA SER A 37 -8.35 -23.32 5.66
C SER A 37 -9.19 -24.59 5.48
N GLN A 38 -9.34 -25.38 6.54
CA GLN A 38 -10.40 -26.37 6.63
C GLN A 38 -11.74 -25.64 6.69
N GLN A 39 -12.56 -25.81 5.65
CA GLN A 39 -13.90 -25.25 5.55
C GLN A 39 -14.93 -26.26 6.08
N PRO A 40 -15.83 -25.90 7.01
CA PRO A 40 -17.01 -26.71 7.31
C PRO A 40 -18.01 -26.57 6.17
N GLN A 41 -18.45 -27.70 5.62
CA GLN A 41 -19.64 -27.75 4.78
C GLN A 41 -20.87 -27.50 5.66
N ASP A 42 -21.71 -26.53 5.30
CA ASP A 42 -23.15 -26.81 5.33
C ASP A 42 -24.07 -25.88 4.53
N SER A 43 -25.05 -26.55 3.93
CA SER A 43 -26.42 -26.15 3.58
C SER A 43 -26.73 -24.98 2.63
N ARG A 44 -27.43 -25.38 1.56
CA ARG A 44 -28.16 -24.63 0.53
C ARG A 44 -29.24 -23.68 1.09
N SER A 45 -29.45 -22.56 0.39
CA SER A 45 -30.77 -21.92 0.22
C SER A 45 -30.83 -21.13 -1.10
N PRO A 46 -31.91 -21.21 -1.90
CA PRO A 46 -32.07 -20.44 -3.13
C PRO A 46 -33.00 -19.23 -2.88
N PHE A 47 -32.54 -18.02 -3.22
CA PHE A 47 -33.44 -16.89 -3.46
C PHE A 47 -33.09 -16.25 -4.80
N VAL A 48 -34.08 -16.28 -5.68
CA VAL A 48 -34.14 -15.58 -6.96
C VAL A 48 -34.70 -14.18 -6.67
N LEU A 49 -34.02 -13.14 -7.14
CA LEU A 49 -34.53 -11.77 -7.19
C LEU A 49 -34.56 -11.34 -8.66
N GLU A 50 -35.72 -11.50 -9.29
CA GLU A 50 -36.12 -10.75 -10.48
C GLU A 50 -36.81 -9.48 -9.96
N ASP A 51 -36.13 -8.32 -10.00
CA ASP A 51 -36.79 -6.98 -9.97
C ASP A 51 -35.80 -5.78 -10.09
N GLU A 52 -34.56 -5.97 -10.57
CA GLU A 52 -33.60 -4.84 -10.75
C GLU A 52 -33.78 -4.05 -12.08
N GLU A 53 -34.43 -4.59 -13.11
CA GLU A 53 -34.42 -3.95 -14.45
C GLU A 53 -35.42 -2.79 -14.61
N LEU A 54 -36.44 -2.68 -13.76
CA LEU A 54 -37.50 -1.68 -13.94
C LEU A 54 -37.16 -0.30 -13.34
N PHE A 55 -36.20 -0.22 -12.42
CA PHE A 55 -35.80 1.07 -11.82
C PHE A 55 -34.68 1.76 -12.61
N SER A 56 -33.75 1.00 -13.21
CA SER A 56 -32.63 1.53 -14.00
C SER A 56 -33.05 2.14 -15.34
N SER A 57 -34.21 1.76 -15.87
CA SER A 57 -34.72 2.25 -17.16
C SER A 57 -35.43 3.61 -17.09
N ALA A 58 -35.92 4.00 -15.90
CA ALA A 58 -36.54 5.32 -15.69
C ALA A 58 -35.50 6.44 -15.51
N LEU A 59 -34.37 6.17 -14.84
CA LEU A 59 -33.30 7.17 -14.66
C LEU A 59 -32.45 7.39 -15.93
N ARG A 60 -32.25 6.35 -16.76
CA ARG A 60 -31.46 6.46 -18.00
C ARG A 60 -32.07 7.39 -19.07
N ARG A 61 -33.38 7.67 -19.01
CA ARG A 61 -34.03 8.56 -20.01
C ARG A 61 -33.90 10.05 -19.70
N GLN A 62 -33.38 10.45 -18.54
CA GLN A 62 -33.11 11.85 -18.22
C GLN A 62 -31.64 12.28 -18.43
N THR A 63 -30.70 11.33 -18.52
CA THR A 63 -29.25 11.60 -18.51
C THR A 63 -28.62 11.80 -19.90
N GLU A 64 -29.37 11.63 -21.00
CA GLU A 64 -28.84 11.80 -22.37
C GLU A 64 -29.09 13.19 -23.00
N LYS A 65 -29.64 14.15 -22.25
CA LYS A 65 -29.51 15.56 -22.64
C LYS A 65 -28.23 16.09 -22.03
N GLU A 66 -27.27 16.43 -22.88
CA GLU A 66 -26.06 17.20 -22.55
C GLU A 66 -26.46 18.52 -21.86
N CYS A 67 -26.74 18.44 -20.56
CA CYS A 67 -26.86 19.61 -19.71
C CYS A 67 -25.44 20.12 -19.54
N SER A 68 -25.16 21.32 -20.08
CA SER A 68 -23.91 22.02 -19.81
C SER A 68 -23.65 22.06 -18.29
N SER A 69 -22.40 21.95 -17.87
CA SER A 69 -21.99 21.99 -16.46
C SER A 69 -22.59 23.17 -15.69
N GLU A 70 -22.84 24.28 -16.38
CA GLU A 70 -23.46 25.47 -15.82
C GLU A 70 -24.94 25.26 -15.46
N SER A 71 -25.68 24.53 -16.29
CA SER A 71 -27.07 24.16 -15.98
C SER A 71 -27.20 23.18 -14.81
N GLN A 72 -26.19 22.32 -14.60
CA GLN A 72 -26.16 21.40 -13.44
C GLN A 72 -25.93 22.17 -12.14
N VAL A 73 -25.03 23.17 -12.16
CA VAL A 73 -24.78 24.08 -11.02
C VAL A 73 -26.04 24.87 -10.69
N ASP A 74 -26.73 25.42 -11.69
CA ASP A 74 -27.96 26.18 -11.49
C ASP A 74 -29.09 25.32 -10.91
N ASN A 75 -29.25 24.08 -11.40
CA ASN A 75 -30.24 23.14 -10.87
C ASN A 75 -29.95 22.75 -9.41
N LEU A 76 -28.68 22.47 -9.07
CA LEU A 76 -28.27 22.17 -7.69
C LEU A 76 -28.46 23.39 -6.78
N TRP A 77 -28.13 24.58 -7.27
CA TRP A 77 -28.31 25.84 -6.55
C TRP A 77 -29.78 26.13 -6.27
N GLU A 78 -30.66 25.96 -7.26
CA GLU A 78 -32.10 26.16 -7.11
C GLU A 78 -32.71 25.12 -6.16
N MET A 79 -32.26 23.86 -6.23
CA MET A 79 -32.74 22.77 -5.38
C MET A 79 -32.41 22.97 -3.90
N LEU A 80 -31.28 23.60 -3.59
CA LEU A 80 -30.89 23.96 -2.21
C LEU A 80 -31.68 25.15 -1.66
N GLY A 81 -32.54 25.75 -2.47
CA GLY A 81 -33.32 26.94 -2.15
C GLY A 81 -32.42 28.18 -2.21
N SER A 82 -32.70 29.08 -3.16
CA SER A 82 -32.03 30.38 -3.35
C SER A 82 -32.25 31.37 -2.19
N SER A 83 -31.95 30.92 -0.98
CA SER A 83 -32.10 31.64 0.26
C SER A 83 -30.70 31.99 0.73
N ASP A 84 -30.41 33.28 0.83
CA ASP A 84 -29.15 33.93 1.24
C ASP A 84 -28.56 33.47 2.61
N GLY A 85 -29.08 32.39 3.20
CA GLY A 85 -28.69 31.85 4.50
C GLY A 85 -27.95 30.50 4.48
N SER A 86 -27.80 29.81 3.34
CA SER A 86 -27.13 28.49 3.32
C SER A 86 -25.59 28.55 3.38
N GLY A 87 -24.99 29.72 3.14
CA GLY A 87 -23.54 29.95 3.21
C GLY A 87 -22.71 29.21 2.15
N VAL A 88 -23.34 28.41 1.29
CA VAL A 88 -22.74 27.76 0.12
C VAL A 88 -22.90 28.73 -1.05
N SER A 89 -21.84 28.96 -1.83
CA SER A 89 -21.89 29.75 -3.07
C SER A 89 -21.95 28.84 -4.31
N LYS A 90 -22.38 29.37 -5.46
CA LYS A 90 -22.33 28.62 -6.73
C LYS A 90 -20.92 28.16 -7.08
N ASP A 91 -19.90 28.91 -6.67
CA ASP A 91 -18.50 28.54 -6.90
C ASP A 91 -18.07 27.34 -6.06
N ASP A 92 -18.60 27.20 -4.83
CA ASP A 92 -18.38 26.00 -4.01
C ASP A 92 -19.02 24.77 -4.67
N ILE A 93 -20.22 24.90 -5.25
CA ILE A 93 -20.89 23.81 -5.98
C ILE A 93 -20.08 23.43 -7.22
N ARG A 94 -19.58 24.41 -7.98
CA ARG A 94 -18.69 24.16 -9.13
C ARG A 94 -17.42 23.43 -8.71
N MET A 95 -16.81 23.85 -7.61
CA MET A 95 -15.61 23.21 -7.09
C MET A 95 -15.89 21.77 -6.66
N LEU A 96 -17.01 21.53 -5.97
CA LEU A 96 -17.41 20.18 -5.57
C LEU A 96 -17.70 19.30 -6.78
N LEU A 97 -18.37 19.81 -7.81
CA LEU A 97 -18.55 19.09 -9.07
C LEU A 97 -17.20 18.78 -9.72
N HIS A 98 -16.24 19.70 -9.71
CA HIS A 98 -14.90 19.44 -10.23
C HIS A 98 -14.16 18.37 -9.40
N ILE A 99 -14.23 18.44 -8.07
CA ILE A 99 -13.63 17.46 -7.16
C ILE A 99 -14.24 16.07 -7.35
N TYR A 100 -15.54 15.99 -7.62
CA TYR A 100 -16.28 14.75 -7.81
C TYR A 100 -16.53 14.42 -9.29
N ASP A 101 -15.72 14.97 -10.21
CA ASP A 101 -15.73 14.65 -11.64
C ASP A 101 -17.13 14.71 -12.31
N GLY A 102 -17.93 15.70 -11.90
CA GLY A 102 -19.27 15.95 -12.40
C GLY A 102 -20.38 15.08 -11.77
N ASP A 103 -20.09 14.28 -10.74
CA ASP A 103 -21.09 13.47 -10.04
C ASP A 103 -22.05 14.34 -9.21
N VAL A 104 -23.18 14.71 -9.84
CA VAL A 104 -24.22 15.56 -9.28
C VAL A 104 -24.85 14.95 -8.02
N ASP A 105 -25.05 13.63 -7.98
CA ASP A 105 -25.70 12.96 -6.86
C ASP A 105 -24.81 13.03 -5.61
N ARG A 106 -23.51 12.81 -5.79
CA ARG A 106 -22.53 12.90 -4.71
C ARG A 106 -22.39 14.33 -4.18
N VAL A 107 -22.39 15.32 -5.06
CA VAL A 107 -22.39 16.74 -4.68
C VAL A 107 -23.68 17.09 -3.92
N ALA A 108 -24.84 16.64 -4.39
CA ALA A 108 -26.11 16.87 -3.72
C ALA A 108 -26.15 16.24 -2.33
N SER A 109 -25.66 15.00 -2.16
CA SER A 109 -25.53 14.36 -0.86
C SER A 109 -24.61 15.15 0.08
N CYS A 110 -23.44 15.59 -0.39
CA CYS A 110 -22.53 16.42 0.41
C CYS A 110 -23.18 17.74 0.87
N LEU A 111 -23.96 18.38 0.00
CA LEU A 111 -24.59 19.67 0.28
C LEU A 111 -25.80 19.52 1.22
N LEU A 112 -26.60 18.47 1.06
CA LEU A 112 -27.79 18.21 1.90
C LEU A 112 -27.42 17.78 3.32
N GLU A 113 -26.30 17.09 3.51
CA GLU A 113 -25.85 16.64 4.83
C GLU A 113 -25.25 17.77 5.69
N GLN A 114 -25.16 19.00 5.15
CA GLN A 114 -24.46 20.14 5.76
C GLN A 114 -23.08 19.73 6.29
N ASP A 115 -22.39 18.85 5.56
CA ASP A 115 -21.11 18.34 6.02
C ASP A 115 -20.06 19.43 5.76
N PHE A 116 -19.90 20.34 6.72
CA PHE A 116 -18.94 21.44 6.67
C PHE A 116 -17.50 20.96 6.42
N SER A 117 -17.22 19.68 6.65
CA SER A 117 -16.00 18.98 6.26
C SER A 117 -15.76 18.97 4.74
N SER A 118 -16.81 18.90 3.92
CA SER A 118 -16.70 19.00 2.45
C SER A 118 -16.40 20.43 1.99
N LEU A 119 -16.91 21.44 2.70
CA LEU A 119 -16.52 22.84 2.47
C LEU A 119 -15.11 23.14 2.97
N GLN A 120 -14.67 22.47 4.04
CA GLN A 120 -13.27 22.51 4.46
C GLN A 120 -12.37 21.84 3.42
N LEU A 121 -12.79 20.74 2.81
CA LEU A 121 -12.10 20.09 1.70
C LEU A 121 -11.92 21.05 0.50
N VAL A 122 -12.95 21.84 0.17
CA VAL A 122 -12.85 22.88 -0.87
C VAL A 122 -11.78 23.92 -0.52
N LYS A 123 -11.73 24.38 0.73
CA LYS A 123 -10.71 25.33 1.20
C LYS A 123 -9.31 24.74 1.22
N ASP A 124 -9.17 23.49 1.67
CA ASP A 124 -7.90 22.77 1.72
C ASP A 124 -7.38 22.50 0.30
N PHE A 125 -8.28 22.20 -0.65
CA PHE A 125 -7.95 22.04 -2.06
C PHE A 125 -7.48 23.37 -2.69
N GLN A 126 -8.17 24.49 -2.41
CA GLN A 126 -7.73 25.82 -2.83
C GLN A 126 -6.36 26.18 -2.25
N LEU A 127 -6.12 25.87 -0.97
CA LEU A 127 -4.84 26.12 -0.30
C LEU A 127 -3.73 25.26 -0.92
N ALA A 128 -4.00 23.99 -1.21
CA ALA A 128 -3.05 23.09 -1.85
C ALA A 128 -2.67 23.56 -3.26
N GLN A 129 -3.64 24.02 -4.07
CA GLN A 129 -3.32 24.64 -5.37
C GLN A 129 -2.43 25.88 -5.21
N THR A 130 -2.71 26.72 -4.22
CA THR A 130 -1.90 27.92 -3.96
C THR A 130 -0.47 27.56 -3.54
N LEU A 131 -0.30 26.56 -2.67
CA LEU A 131 1.02 26.07 -2.24
C LEU A 131 1.79 25.41 -3.38
N GLN A 132 1.11 24.67 -4.25
CA GLN A 132 1.71 24.05 -5.44
C GLN A 132 2.23 25.12 -6.42
N GLU A 133 1.50 26.23 -6.58
CA GLU A 133 1.96 27.38 -7.38
C GLU A 133 3.17 28.10 -6.74
N GLU A 134 3.24 28.20 -5.41
CA GLU A 134 4.41 28.77 -4.70
C GLU A 134 5.64 27.85 -4.74
N GLU A 135 5.44 26.54 -4.65
CA GLU A 135 6.53 25.54 -4.74
C GLU A 135 7.12 25.54 -6.15
N GLN A 136 6.28 25.58 -7.20
CA GLN A 136 6.75 25.73 -8.58
C GLN A 136 7.53 27.03 -8.81
N ARG A 137 7.22 28.12 -8.09
CA ARG A 137 8.01 29.36 -8.12
C ARG A 137 9.33 29.25 -7.36
N SER A 138 9.40 28.41 -6.32
CA SER A 138 10.59 28.23 -5.47
C SER A 138 11.60 27.26 -6.08
N SER A 139 11.15 26.23 -6.82
CA SER A 139 12.03 25.27 -7.50
C SER A 139 12.88 25.88 -8.62
N THR A 140 12.54 27.08 -9.11
CA THR A 140 13.41 27.83 -10.05
C THR A 140 14.63 28.49 -9.42
N HIS A 141 14.81 28.44 -8.08
CA HIS A 141 15.87 29.22 -7.40
C HIS A 141 16.93 28.42 -6.63
N ILE A 142 16.78 27.10 -6.44
CA ILE A 142 17.72 26.32 -5.61
C ILE A 142 18.25 25.14 -6.41
N GLN A 143 19.30 25.39 -7.19
CA GLN A 143 20.14 24.35 -7.76
C GLN A 143 21.59 24.82 -7.80
N GLN A 144 22.13 25.10 -6.61
CA GLN A 144 23.56 25.24 -6.39
C GLN A 144 23.83 25.06 -4.90
N ASP A 145 24.82 24.21 -4.60
CA ASP A 145 25.38 23.89 -3.29
C ASP A 145 24.65 22.78 -2.51
N ASP A 146 25.13 21.54 -2.65
CA ASP A 146 25.91 20.88 -1.59
C ASP A 146 26.37 19.48 -2.06
N ASP A 147 27.66 19.29 -2.31
CA ASP A 147 28.27 17.97 -2.51
C ASP A 147 29.78 18.07 -2.25
N THR A 148 30.26 17.53 -1.13
CA THR A 148 31.63 17.00 -1.00
C THR A 148 31.77 16.19 0.29
N ILE A 149 31.22 14.96 0.29
CA ILE A 149 31.72 13.88 1.15
C ILE A 149 32.24 12.78 0.23
N THR A 150 33.57 12.72 0.11
CA THR A 150 34.31 11.67 -0.60
C THR A 150 34.25 10.37 0.19
N ASP A 151 33.24 9.54 -0.10
CA ASP A 151 33.18 8.15 0.34
C ASP A 151 33.94 7.27 -0.66
N SER A 152 34.92 6.50 -0.18
CA SER A 152 35.91 5.79 -1.01
C SER A 152 35.68 4.28 -1.07
N GLY A 153 34.42 3.85 -0.90
CA GLY A 153 34.01 2.46 -1.04
C GLY A 153 34.21 1.93 -2.45
N THR A 154 35.05 0.89 -2.60
CA THR A 154 35.18 0.16 -3.86
C THR A 154 33.86 -0.59 -4.14
N PRO A 155 33.25 -0.43 -5.33
CA PRO A 155 31.99 -1.10 -5.63
C PRO A 155 32.15 -2.63 -5.62
N LEU A 156 31.11 -3.33 -5.14
CA LEU A 156 31.06 -4.79 -5.13
C LEU A 156 31.24 -5.35 -6.56
N PRO A 157 31.98 -6.48 -6.74
CA PRO A 157 32.05 -7.16 -8.03
C PRO A 157 30.66 -7.52 -8.57
N ALA A 158 30.47 -7.39 -9.89
CA ALA A 158 29.18 -7.62 -10.54
C ALA A 158 28.55 -8.98 -10.20
N SER A 159 29.35 -10.05 -10.17
CA SER A 159 28.92 -11.40 -9.80
C SER A 159 28.40 -11.52 -8.37
N SER A 160 28.98 -10.77 -7.43
CA SER A 160 28.53 -10.76 -6.03
C SER A 160 27.22 -9.99 -5.88
N ARG A 161 27.09 -8.87 -6.60
CA ARG A 161 25.86 -8.08 -6.66
C ARG A 161 24.70 -8.92 -7.21
N GLU A 162 24.88 -9.64 -8.30
CA GLU A 162 23.84 -10.48 -8.90
C GLU A 162 23.37 -11.59 -7.95
N ARG A 163 24.32 -12.27 -7.28
CA ARG A 163 23.98 -13.29 -6.26
C ARG A 163 23.20 -12.70 -5.10
N PHE A 164 23.58 -11.51 -4.64
CA PHE A 164 22.85 -10.82 -3.58
C PHE A 164 21.42 -10.48 -3.99
N ILE A 165 21.24 -9.88 -5.18
CA ILE A 165 19.91 -9.56 -5.74
C ILE A 165 19.05 -10.82 -5.84
N HIS A 166 19.62 -11.92 -6.34
CA HIS A 166 18.93 -13.21 -6.41
C HIS A 166 18.52 -13.72 -5.03
N SER A 167 19.41 -13.68 -4.03
CA SER A 167 19.09 -14.08 -2.66
C SER A 167 17.97 -13.24 -2.04
N VAL A 168 17.96 -11.92 -2.28
CA VAL A 168 16.86 -11.06 -1.80
C VAL A 168 15.53 -11.50 -2.42
N LYS A 169 15.48 -11.67 -3.75
CA LYS A 169 14.24 -12.01 -4.46
C LYS A 169 13.71 -13.41 -4.16
N GLU A 170 14.59 -14.40 -4.13
CA GLU A 170 14.19 -15.81 -4.08
C GLU A 170 14.14 -16.38 -2.65
N ILE A 171 14.80 -15.72 -1.68
CA ILE A 171 14.87 -16.22 -0.30
C ILE A 171 14.20 -15.23 0.65
N LEU A 172 14.67 -13.97 0.68
CA LEU A 172 14.21 -13.01 1.67
C LEU A 172 12.74 -12.63 1.47
N ILE A 173 12.31 -12.32 0.25
CA ILE A 173 10.93 -11.91 -0.03
C ILE A 173 9.91 -13.02 0.28
N PRO A 174 10.10 -14.29 -0.17
CA PRO A 174 9.19 -15.37 0.20
C PRO A 174 9.16 -15.66 1.69
N GLN A 175 10.30 -15.58 2.39
CA GLN A 175 10.34 -15.73 3.85
C GLN A 175 9.58 -14.62 4.55
N LEU A 176 9.78 -13.37 4.13
CA LEU A 176 9.03 -12.23 4.63
C LEU A 176 7.52 -12.42 4.41
N ALA A 177 7.12 -12.90 3.24
CA ALA A 177 5.72 -13.18 2.95
C ALA A 177 5.14 -14.22 3.91
N ASN A 178 5.88 -15.30 4.19
CA ASN A 178 5.47 -16.33 5.15
C ASN A 178 5.36 -15.79 6.59
N GLU A 179 6.24 -14.88 7.01
CA GLU A 179 6.18 -14.27 8.34
C GLU A 179 5.00 -13.29 8.48
N LEU A 180 4.58 -12.65 7.39
CA LEU A 180 3.44 -11.74 7.37
C LEU A 180 2.10 -12.49 7.35
N VAL A 181 2.06 -13.69 6.77
CA VAL A 181 0.85 -14.52 6.74
C VAL A 181 0.44 -14.92 8.16
N GLY A 182 -0.81 -14.63 8.54
CA GLY A 182 -1.32 -14.86 9.89
C GLY A 182 -1.07 -13.69 10.86
N MET A 183 -0.46 -12.59 10.38
CA MET A 183 -0.42 -11.35 11.12
C MET A 183 -1.83 -10.86 11.48
N ARG A 184 -1.98 -10.43 12.72
CA ARG A 184 -3.16 -9.72 13.20
C ARG A 184 -2.88 -8.23 13.24
N PHE A 185 -3.80 -7.45 12.69
CA PHE A 185 -3.76 -6.01 12.84
C PHE A 185 -4.44 -5.62 14.16
N PRO A 186 -3.99 -4.56 14.82
CA PRO A 186 -4.68 -4.04 15.99
C PRO A 186 -6.09 -3.56 15.59
N ASP A 187 -7.02 -3.68 16.53
CA ASP A 187 -8.38 -3.17 16.35
C ASP A 187 -8.34 -1.65 16.10
N ILE A 188 -9.30 -1.16 15.33
CA ILE A 188 -9.43 0.25 14.97
C ILE A 188 -10.72 0.78 15.59
N GLU A 189 -10.59 1.76 16.45
CA GLU A 189 -11.72 2.39 17.13
C GLU A 189 -11.70 3.90 16.92
N ASN A 190 -12.89 4.50 16.88
CA ASN A 190 -13.07 5.95 16.85
C ASN A 190 -14.31 6.30 17.66
N ASP A 191 -14.09 6.99 18.78
CA ASP A 191 -15.17 7.45 19.67
C ASP A 191 -15.54 8.92 19.39
N GLY A 192 -15.70 9.25 18.12
CA GLY A 192 -16.05 10.60 17.68
C GLY A 192 -17.40 11.09 18.22
N GLN A 193 -17.57 12.42 18.26
CA GLN A 193 -18.81 13.04 18.71
C GLN A 193 -19.99 12.80 17.77
N LYS A 194 -19.74 12.74 16.45
CA LYS A 194 -20.75 12.55 15.39
C LYS A 194 -20.91 11.08 15.01
N TYR A 195 -19.79 10.36 14.95
CA TYR A 195 -19.73 8.97 14.52
C TYR A 195 -18.84 8.20 15.49
N GLU A 196 -19.32 7.03 15.88
CA GLU A 196 -18.55 6.02 16.59
C GLU A 196 -18.42 4.79 15.71
N TYR A 197 -17.24 4.20 15.62
CA TYR A 197 -17.06 2.95 14.90
C TYR A 197 -15.94 2.10 15.46
N HIS A 198 -16.06 0.80 15.22
CA HIS A 198 -15.13 -0.24 15.67
C HIS A 198 -14.89 -1.21 14.52
N LEU A 199 -13.62 -1.47 14.19
CA LEU A 199 -13.19 -2.57 13.33
C LEU A 199 -12.38 -3.53 14.19
N ARG A 200 -12.83 -4.76 14.31
CA ARG A 200 -12.26 -5.77 15.21
C ARG A 200 -11.85 -7.02 14.48
N ASN A 201 -10.87 -7.73 15.06
CA ASN A 201 -10.37 -9.01 14.56
C ASN A 201 -9.86 -8.91 13.12
N LEU A 202 -9.07 -7.89 12.84
CA LEU A 202 -8.45 -7.71 11.53
C LEU A 202 -7.34 -8.74 11.34
N SER A 203 -7.45 -9.56 10.28
CA SER A 203 -6.50 -10.64 10.01
C SER A 203 -6.08 -10.68 8.55
N LEU A 204 -4.79 -10.89 8.30
CA LEU A 204 -4.27 -11.02 6.95
C LEU A 204 -4.62 -12.41 6.37
N GLU A 205 -5.44 -12.44 5.32
CA GLU A 205 -5.82 -13.67 4.60
C GLU A 205 -4.92 -13.96 3.40
N LEU A 206 -4.47 -12.91 2.71
CA LEU A 206 -3.64 -13.05 1.51
C LEU A 206 -2.61 -11.93 1.50
N LEU A 207 -1.39 -12.29 1.14
CA LEU A 207 -0.33 -11.38 0.75
C LEU A 207 0.24 -11.89 -0.56
N ASN A 208 0.19 -11.05 -1.59
CA ASN A 208 0.77 -11.35 -2.89
C ASN A 208 1.83 -10.29 -3.21
N ILE A 209 3.08 -10.71 -3.30
CA ILE A 209 4.21 -9.87 -3.72
C ILE A 209 4.67 -10.37 -5.10
N PRO A 210 4.40 -9.62 -6.18
CA PRO A 210 4.84 -10.04 -7.51
C PRO A 210 6.37 -9.93 -7.62
N ILE A 211 7.08 -11.06 -7.60
CA ILE A 211 8.56 -11.12 -7.63
C ILE A 211 9.15 -10.35 -8.83
N GLY A 212 8.46 -10.38 -9.97
CA GLY A 212 8.83 -9.63 -11.18
C GLY A 212 8.85 -8.12 -10.99
N ARG A 213 8.14 -7.58 -9.99
CA ARG A 213 8.09 -6.15 -9.62
C ARG A 213 8.91 -5.81 -8.39
N VAL A 214 9.73 -6.75 -7.91
CA VAL A 214 10.74 -6.46 -6.89
C VAL A 214 11.98 -5.92 -7.59
N GLN A 215 12.39 -4.71 -7.26
CA GLN A 215 13.60 -4.07 -7.73
C GLN A 215 14.62 -4.02 -6.59
N VAL A 216 15.87 -4.39 -6.88
CA VAL A 216 16.96 -4.31 -5.91
C VAL A 216 18.08 -3.52 -6.56
N THR A 217 18.39 -2.35 -6.01
CA THR A 217 19.48 -1.50 -6.48
C THR A 217 20.50 -1.31 -5.37
N MET A 218 21.78 -1.23 -5.74
CA MET A 218 22.88 -1.07 -4.79
C MET A 218 23.55 0.27 -5.07
N THR A 219 23.40 1.20 -4.13
CA THR A 219 24.00 2.53 -4.16
C THR A 219 24.86 2.64 -2.92
N HIS A 220 26.10 2.18 -3.00
CA HIS A 220 26.99 2.06 -1.83
C HIS A 220 26.99 3.34 -0.98
N PRO A 221 26.77 3.24 0.35
CA PRO A 221 26.68 2.02 1.18
C PRO A 221 25.27 1.42 1.33
N ASP A 222 24.28 1.97 0.62
CA ASP A 222 22.86 1.63 0.73
C ASP A 222 22.44 0.58 -0.31
N ILE A 223 21.54 -0.30 0.11
CA ILE A 223 20.86 -1.30 -0.71
C ILE A 223 19.38 -0.95 -0.67
N HIS A 224 18.82 -0.63 -1.82
CA HIS A 224 17.41 -0.29 -1.96
C HIS A 224 16.67 -1.53 -2.47
N VAL A 225 15.61 -1.90 -1.76
CA VAL A 225 14.69 -2.97 -2.16
C VAL A 225 13.32 -2.34 -2.27
N ASP A 226 12.79 -2.30 -3.48
CA ASP A 226 11.47 -1.73 -3.79
C ASP A 226 10.56 -2.86 -4.27
N CYS A 227 9.43 -3.05 -3.59
CA CYS A 227 8.39 -3.98 -3.98
C CYS A 227 7.18 -3.19 -4.43
N GLU A 228 6.85 -3.25 -5.71
CA GLU A 228 5.70 -2.56 -6.31
C GLU A 228 4.51 -3.50 -6.48
N ASP A 229 3.31 -2.91 -6.46
CA ASP A 229 2.03 -3.59 -6.68
C ASP A 229 1.80 -4.82 -5.80
N VAL A 230 2.17 -4.69 -4.53
CA VAL A 230 1.81 -5.65 -3.50
C VAL A 230 0.29 -5.60 -3.29
N GLU A 231 -0.32 -6.77 -3.16
CA GLU A 231 -1.75 -6.93 -2.86
C GLU A 231 -1.94 -7.60 -1.50
N LEU A 232 -2.88 -7.07 -0.71
CA LEU A 232 -3.28 -7.64 0.57
C LEU A 232 -4.77 -7.88 0.59
N LYS A 233 -5.17 -8.98 1.20
CA LYS A 233 -6.56 -9.25 1.59
C LYS A 233 -6.65 -9.36 3.09
N ILE A 234 -7.44 -8.49 3.71
CA ILE A 234 -7.66 -8.45 5.15
C ILE A 234 -9.11 -8.83 5.45
N SER A 235 -9.30 -9.86 6.28
CA SER A 235 -10.59 -10.18 6.89
C SER A 235 -10.86 -9.22 8.03
N ILE A 236 -12.07 -8.65 8.08
CA ILE A 236 -12.56 -7.87 9.21
C ILE A 236 -13.66 -8.70 9.86
N GLY A 237 -13.29 -9.37 10.94
CA GLY A 237 -14.16 -10.33 11.61
C GLY A 237 -15.42 -9.71 12.21
N HIS A 238 -15.35 -8.44 12.63
CA HIS A 238 -16.52 -7.67 13.02
C HIS A 238 -16.28 -6.18 12.81
N TRP A 239 -17.27 -5.48 12.23
CA TRP A 239 -17.31 -4.03 12.22
C TRP A 239 -18.62 -3.57 12.84
N GLU A 240 -18.59 -2.40 13.49
CA GLU A 240 -19.75 -1.75 14.09
C GLU A 240 -19.65 -0.24 13.81
N TYR A 241 -20.78 0.38 13.55
CA TYR A 241 -20.91 1.82 13.35
C TYR A 241 -22.15 2.35 14.06
N CYS A 242 -22.01 3.51 14.72
CA CYS A 242 -23.08 4.24 15.38
C CYS A 242 -22.99 5.74 15.08
N ARG A 243 -24.02 6.31 14.47
CA ARG A 243 -24.16 7.77 14.34
C ARG A 243 -24.81 8.33 15.60
N LYS A 244 -24.12 9.25 16.26
CA LYS A 244 -24.63 9.98 17.44
C LYS A 244 -25.45 11.20 16.98
N GLY A 245 -26.61 11.41 17.59
CA GLY A 245 -27.50 12.55 17.27
C GLY A 245 -28.98 12.27 17.50
N THR A 246 -29.83 13.18 17.03
CA THR A 246 -31.29 13.09 17.13
C THR A 246 -31.89 11.94 16.33
N LEU A 247 -31.20 11.50 15.28
CA LEU A 247 -31.53 10.31 14.48
C LEU A 247 -30.34 9.36 14.52
N SER A 248 -30.33 8.48 15.52
CA SER A 248 -29.28 7.49 15.70
C SER A 248 -29.46 6.34 14.73
N PHE A 249 -28.42 6.01 13.98
CA PHE A 249 -28.37 4.82 13.14
C PHE A 249 -27.21 3.95 13.59
N GLN A 250 -27.47 2.65 13.69
CA GLN A 250 -26.47 1.65 14.03
C GLN A 250 -26.50 0.53 12.99
N ASP A 251 -25.33 0.08 12.60
CA ASP A 251 -25.18 -1.10 11.76
C ASP A 251 -23.91 -1.85 12.15
N ASP A 252 -23.90 -3.15 11.87
CA ASP A 252 -22.79 -4.03 12.20
C ASP A 252 -22.72 -5.21 11.22
N GLY A 253 -21.57 -5.86 11.16
CA GLY A 253 -21.43 -7.05 10.33
C GLY A 253 -20.00 -7.49 10.16
N GLN A 254 -19.72 -8.08 9.00
CA GLN A 254 -18.40 -8.53 8.59
C GLN A 254 -17.98 -7.83 7.31
N ALA A 255 -16.68 -7.75 7.06
CA ALA A 255 -16.17 -7.18 5.83
C ALA A 255 -14.87 -7.86 5.41
N VAL A 256 -14.58 -7.80 4.12
CA VAL A 256 -13.27 -8.11 3.55
C VAL A 256 -12.75 -6.84 2.89
N CYS A 257 -11.49 -6.52 3.16
CA CYS A 257 -10.79 -5.41 2.56
C CYS A 257 -9.71 -5.95 1.62
N ILE A 258 -9.69 -5.45 0.38
CA ILE A 258 -8.64 -5.73 -0.60
C ILE A 258 -7.86 -4.44 -0.81
N LEU A 259 -6.57 -4.48 -0.56
CA LEU A 259 -5.66 -3.36 -0.75
C LEU A 259 -4.72 -3.71 -1.91
N SER A 260 -4.63 -2.82 -2.88
CA SER A 260 -3.89 -3.04 -4.13
C SER A 260 -2.96 -1.86 -4.43
N GLY A 261 -1.92 -2.10 -5.22
CA GLY A 261 -0.95 -1.04 -5.54
C GLY A 261 -0.16 -0.60 -4.31
N ILE A 262 0.14 -1.53 -3.40
CA ILE A 262 0.98 -1.24 -2.23
C ILE A 262 2.44 -1.19 -2.68
N HIS A 263 3.13 -0.12 -2.31
CA HIS A 263 4.58 0.00 -2.47
C HIS A 263 5.27 -0.19 -1.12
N VAL A 264 6.29 -1.05 -1.09
CA VAL A 264 7.16 -1.27 0.07
C VAL A 264 8.59 -0.99 -0.36
N GLY A 265 9.15 0.12 0.12
CA GLY A 265 10.53 0.51 -0.07
C GLY A 265 11.36 0.26 1.19
N LEU A 266 12.50 -0.39 1.04
CA LEU A 266 13.47 -0.67 2.10
C LEU A 266 14.83 -0.13 1.72
N ILE A 267 15.47 0.56 2.65
CA ILE A 267 16.87 0.96 2.56
C ILE A 267 17.63 0.18 3.62
N ILE A 268 18.46 -0.75 3.17
CA ILE A 268 19.35 -1.54 4.01
C ILE A 268 20.74 -0.92 3.91
N ARG A 269 21.40 -0.70 5.05
CA ARG A 269 22.75 -0.15 5.11
C ARG A 269 23.68 -1.14 5.76
N SER A 270 24.88 -1.28 5.20
CA SER A 270 25.99 -1.94 5.89
C SER A 270 26.71 -0.95 6.78
N TYR A 271 26.97 -1.33 8.03
CA TYR A 271 27.81 -0.57 8.94
C TYR A 271 28.70 -1.51 9.75
N LEU A 272 29.88 -1.00 10.12
CA LEU A 272 30.77 -1.69 11.05
C LEU A 272 30.50 -1.15 12.45
N GLU A 273 30.12 -2.00 13.38
CA GLU A 273 30.00 -1.59 14.79
C GLU A 273 31.41 -1.53 15.39
N GLN A 274 31.78 -0.45 16.08
CA GLN A 274 33.17 -0.20 16.51
C GLN A 274 33.78 -1.31 17.39
N GLU A 275 32.94 -2.14 18.01
CA GLU A 275 33.37 -3.25 18.86
C GLU A 275 33.33 -4.61 18.16
N GLN A 276 32.72 -4.73 16.98
CA GLN A 276 32.59 -5.99 16.24
C GLN A 276 33.44 -5.94 14.96
N GLU A 277 34.28 -6.96 14.74
CA GLU A 277 35.08 -7.07 13.51
C GLU A 277 34.24 -7.44 12.27
N LEU A 278 32.94 -7.70 12.44
CA LEU A 278 32.04 -8.17 11.39
C LEU A 278 31.11 -7.04 10.92
N PRO A 279 30.91 -6.88 9.60
CA PRO A 279 29.97 -5.89 9.08
C PRO A 279 28.53 -6.32 9.37
N HIS A 280 27.71 -5.41 9.90
CA HIS A 280 26.29 -5.64 10.14
C HIS A 280 25.46 -5.06 9.00
N LEU A 281 24.35 -5.73 8.67
CA LEU A 281 23.33 -5.22 7.76
C LEU A 281 22.09 -4.87 8.58
N GLY A 282 21.64 -3.63 8.48
CA GLY A 282 20.46 -3.15 9.19
C GLY A 282 19.50 -2.40 8.26
N VAL A 283 18.21 -2.47 8.59
CA VAL A 283 17.20 -1.64 7.92
C VAL A 283 17.34 -0.20 8.42
N ARG A 284 17.78 0.69 7.53
CA ARG A 284 17.91 2.13 7.80
C ARG A 284 16.56 2.84 7.68
N LYS A 285 15.78 2.49 6.66
CA LYS A 285 14.48 3.09 6.37
C LYS A 285 13.55 2.04 5.78
N CYS A 286 12.30 2.07 6.20
CA CYS A 286 11.20 1.35 5.56
C CYS A 286 10.10 2.36 5.26
N THR A 287 9.63 2.38 4.02
CA THR A 287 8.51 3.21 3.56
C THR A 287 7.46 2.31 2.99
N VAL A 288 6.22 2.45 3.46
CA VAL A 288 5.07 1.73 2.95
C VAL A 288 4.05 2.76 2.50
N SER A 289 3.49 2.59 1.31
CA SER A 289 2.37 3.39 0.84
C SER A 289 1.29 2.48 0.26
N VAL A 290 0.04 2.77 0.61
CA VAL A 290 -1.11 1.96 0.18
C VAL A 290 -1.90 2.70 -0.91
N GLY A 291 -1.91 2.12 -2.10
CA GLY A 291 -2.64 2.63 -3.27
C GLY A 291 -4.16 2.58 -3.12
N GLU A 292 -4.80 1.58 -3.71
CA GLU A 292 -6.25 1.45 -3.68
C GLU A 292 -6.74 0.57 -2.54
N LEU A 293 -7.97 0.82 -2.09
CA LEU A 293 -8.61 0.06 -1.03
C LEU A 293 -10.07 -0.18 -1.40
N HIS A 294 -10.46 -1.44 -1.46
CA HIS A 294 -11.79 -1.90 -1.83
C HIS A 294 -12.42 -2.71 -0.70
N PHE A 295 -13.55 -2.24 -0.16
CA PHE A 295 -14.31 -2.98 0.85
C PHE A 295 -15.40 -3.84 0.22
N ARG A 296 -15.61 -5.02 0.80
CA ARG A 296 -16.75 -5.90 0.55
C ARG A 296 -17.41 -6.23 1.87
N PHE A 297 -18.50 -5.55 2.17
CA PHE A 297 -19.28 -5.77 3.37
C PHE A 297 -20.28 -6.92 3.19
N THR A 298 -20.56 -7.64 4.27
CA THR A 298 -21.54 -8.73 4.32
C THR A 298 -22.37 -8.61 5.60
N GLY A 299 -23.67 -8.95 5.50
CA GLY A 299 -24.60 -8.95 6.65
C GLY A 299 -25.33 -7.63 6.91
N THR A 300 -25.20 -6.67 6.02
CA THR A 300 -25.58 -5.26 6.25
C THR A 300 -26.97 -4.95 5.73
N LYS A 301 -27.65 -3.99 6.36
CA LYS A 301 -29.06 -3.69 6.08
C LYS A 301 -29.25 -2.59 5.04
N ALA A 302 -28.24 -1.75 4.82
CA ALA A 302 -28.33 -0.56 3.98
C ALA A 302 -27.16 -0.47 3.00
N SER A 303 -27.44 -0.63 1.69
CA SER A 303 -26.41 -0.58 0.66
C SER A 303 -25.80 0.81 0.46
N TRP A 304 -26.58 1.87 0.64
CA TRP A 304 -26.11 3.26 0.55
C TRP A 304 -25.07 3.59 1.63
N LEU A 305 -25.15 2.93 2.79
CA LEU A 305 -24.25 3.17 3.92
C LEU A 305 -22.81 2.75 3.61
N TYR A 306 -22.60 1.82 2.66
CA TYR A 306 -21.27 1.35 2.29
C TYR A 306 -20.36 2.42 1.71
N ASN A 307 -20.91 3.33 0.89
CA ASN A 307 -20.10 4.41 0.32
C ASN A 307 -19.58 5.34 1.41
N LEU A 308 -20.43 5.62 2.40
CA LEU A 308 -20.07 6.43 3.57
C LEU A 308 -19.06 5.69 4.45
N LEU A 309 -19.34 4.44 4.85
CA LEU A 309 -18.44 3.66 5.71
C LEU A 309 -17.08 3.42 5.06
N SER A 310 -17.04 3.14 3.76
CA SER A 310 -15.80 2.97 3.02
C SER A 310 -14.95 4.23 3.11
N SER A 311 -15.52 5.42 2.92
CA SER A 311 -14.78 6.68 3.02
C SER A 311 -14.23 6.93 4.43
N LEU A 312 -14.99 6.61 5.48
CA LEU A 312 -14.59 6.80 6.87
C LEU A 312 -13.48 5.82 7.28
N PHE A 313 -13.61 4.54 6.91
CA PHE A 313 -12.66 3.50 7.29
C PHE A 313 -11.38 3.54 6.48
N GLN A 314 -11.44 3.96 5.22
CA GLN A 314 -10.32 3.87 4.29
C GLN A 314 -9.07 4.60 4.79
N SER A 315 -9.19 5.86 5.20
CA SER A 315 -8.02 6.64 5.66
C SER A 315 -7.36 6.03 6.89
N GLN A 316 -8.17 5.63 7.87
CA GLN A 316 -7.67 5.05 9.12
C GLN A 316 -7.08 3.66 8.92
N LEU A 317 -7.73 2.82 8.10
CA LEU A 317 -7.27 1.47 7.78
C LEU A 317 -5.96 1.51 7.00
N LYS A 318 -5.83 2.41 6.01
CA LYS A 318 -4.57 2.59 5.26
C LYS A 318 -3.41 2.93 6.20
N LYS A 319 -3.56 3.96 7.04
CA LYS A 319 -2.51 4.37 7.99
C LYS A 319 -2.13 3.25 8.95
N ASN A 320 -3.10 2.50 9.45
CA ASN A 320 -2.86 1.37 10.34
C ASN A 320 -2.08 0.26 9.63
N VAL A 321 -2.51 -0.12 8.42
CA VAL A 321 -1.84 -1.13 7.60
C VAL A 321 -0.42 -0.69 7.25
N GLU A 322 -0.20 0.57 6.84
CA GLU A 322 1.12 1.14 6.56
C GLU A 322 2.05 1.02 7.77
N ALA A 323 1.60 1.44 8.95
CA ALA A 323 2.39 1.40 10.18
C ALA A 323 2.74 -0.03 10.62
N VAL A 324 1.76 -0.94 10.53
CA VAL A 324 1.93 -2.35 10.90
C VAL A 324 2.88 -3.05 9.93
N LEU A 325 2.72 -2.85 8.62
CA LEU A 325 3.62 -3.42 7.62
C LEU A 325 5.03 -2.87 7.77
N GLN A 326 5.17 -1.56 7.95
CA GLN A 326 6.47 -0.92 8.11
C GLN A 326 7.24 -1.50 9.29
N THR A 327 6.59 -1.62 10.44
CA THR A 327 7.17 -2.20 11.66
C THR A 327 7.54 -3.67 11.46
N THR A 328 6.60 -4.44 10.92
CA THR A 328 6.78 -5.89 10.76
C THR A 328 7.88 -6.21 9.76
N VAL A 329 7.83 -5.60 8.58
CA VAL A 329 8.84 -5.81 7.53
C VAL A 329 10.22 -5.41 8.04
N SER A 330 10.34 -4.27 8.72
CA SER A 330 11.63 -3.82 9.28
C SER A 330 12.18 -4.83 10.28
N SER A 331 11.34 -5.35 11.18
CA SER A 331 11.72 -6.35 12.19
C SER A 331 12.13 -7.68 11.55
N ALA A 332 11.29 -8.21 10.66
CA ALA A 332 11.52 -9.46 9.92
C ALA A 332 12.83 -9.40 9.14
N VAL A 333 13.00 -8.37 8.30
CA VAL A 333 14.21 -8.20 7.49
C VAL A 333 15.45 -8.02 8.37
N SER A 334 15.38 -7.23 9.44
CA SER A 334 16.52 -7.06 10.35
C SER A 334 16.93 -8.38 11.02
N SER A 335 15.95 -9.20 11.43
CA SER A 335 16.20 -10.54 11.99
C SER A 335 16.91 -11.45 10.98
N GLN A 336 16.40 -11.52 9.75
CA GLN A 336 16.95 -12.36 8.69
C GLN A 336 18.36 -11.89 8.26
N LEU A 337 18.57 -10.58 8.13
CA LEU A 337 19.87 -10.00 7.79
C LEU A 337 20.93 -10.33 8.86
N ASN A 338 20.57 -10.28 10.14
CA ASN A 338 21.48 -10.64 11.23
C ASN A 338 21.86 -12.13 11.17
N GLN A 339 20.90 -13.03 10.93
CA GLN A 339 21.17 -14.46 10.76
C GLN A 339 22.08 -14.73 9.55
N TRP A 340 21.81 -14.07 8.43
CA TRP A 340 22.58 -14.23 7.20
C TRP A 340 24.03 -13.75 7.35
N THR A 341 24.21 -12.60 8.01
CA THR A 341 25.53 -12.03 8.32
C THR A 341 26.34 -12.99 9.19
N GLN A 342 25.74 -13.52 10.26
CA GLN A 342 26.41 -14.51 11.12
C GLN A 342 26.80 -15.77 10.34
N TRP A 343 25.95 -16.27 9.45
CA TRP A 343 26.25 -17.46 8.66
C TRP A 343 27.42 -17.27 7.68
N ILE A 344 27.49 -16.12 7.00
CA ILE A 344 28.57 -15.83 6.05
C ILE A 344 29.92 -15.71 6.75
N PHE A 345 29.96 -15.02 7.90
CA PHE A 345 31.21 -14.72 8.59
C PHE A 345 31.63 -15.76 9.64
N ALA A 346 30.73 -16.67 10.03
CA ALA A 346 31.08 -17.79 10.91
C ALA A 346 31.72 -18.99 10.18
N ALA A 347 31.78 -18.97 8.85
CA ALA A 347 32.47 -20.00 8.07
C ALA A 347 34.00 -19.78 8.13
N PRO A 348 34.78 -20.72 8.71
CA PRO A 348 36.21 -20.59 8.92
C PRO A 348 37.06 -20.68 7.66
#